data_AF-A0A511DUZ7-F1
#
_entry.id   AF-A0A511DUZ7-F1
#
_cell.length_a   1.000
_cell.length_b   1.000
_cell.length_c   1.000
_cell.angle_alpha   90.00
_cell.angle_beta   90.00
_cell.angle_gamma   90.00
#
_symmetry.space_group_name_H-M   'P 1'
#
loop_
_entity.id
_entity.type
_entity.pdbx_description
1 polymer ?
#
loop_
_entity_poly.entity_id
_entity_poly.type
_entity_poly.pdbx_seq_one_letter_code
_entity_poly.pdbx_strand_id
1 'polypeptide(L)'
;MSTKSKLTIISILTYCAFIILALSFNFLSPAKIGITWTIFWYIAVALIIYYLRFKNLVFQEVMYYSKALGLTQTDLAKMLPNLKQSQVVPDPSKRAIIAPIFNFPLQGLDILNSKLAPMAKEKGIQPFR
;
A
#
# COMPACT_ATOMS: atom_id res chain seq x y z
N MET A 1 -15.50 7.83 -9.79
CA MET A 1 -14.09 7.45 -10.08
C MET A 1 -13.61 6.48 -9.02
N SER A 2 -13.31 5.22 -9.38
CA SER A 2 -12.93 4.17 -8.43
C SER A 2 -11.64 4.53 -7.67
N THR A 3 -11.54 4.08 -6.42
CA THR A 3 -10.34 4.25 -5.58
C THR A 3 -9.08 3.70 -6.26
N LYS A 4 -9.23 2.61 -7.03
CA LYS A 4 -8.17 2.04 -7.86
C LYS A 4 -7.64 3.03 -8.91
N SER A 5 -8.53 3.77 -9.57
CA SER A 5 -8.17 4.77 -10.59
C SER A 5 -7.50 6.00 -9.98
N LYS A 6 -7.97 6.48 -8.82
CA LYS A 6 -7.34 7.62 -8.13
C LYS A 6 -5.89 7.33 -7.74
N LEU A 7 -5.63 6.13 -7.20
CA LEU A 7 -4.28 5.71 -6.84
C LEU A 7 -3.37 5.54 -8.06
N THR A 8 -3.89 4.96 -9.14
CA THR A 8 -3.14 4.85 -10.40
C THR A 8 -2.68 6.23 -10.88
N ILE A 9 -3.55 7.24 -10.83
CA ILE A 9 -3.20 8.60 -11.27
C ILE A 9 -2.18 9.24 -10.33
N ILE A 10 -2.34 9.11 -9.02
CA ILE A 10 -1.36 9.61 -8.05
C ILE A 10 0.01 8.96 -8.28
N SER A 11 0.05 7.64 -8.48
CA SER A 11 1.29 6.91 -8.80
C SER A 11 1.95 7.41 -10.07
N ILE A 12 1.18 7.63 -11.15
CA ILE A 12 1.69 8.17 -12.42
C ILE A 12 2.23 9.58 -12.22
N LEU A 13 1.47 10.46 -11.56
CA LEU A 13 1.89 11.84 -11.30
C LEU A 13 3.17 11.92 -10.48
N THR A 14 3.30 11.09 -9.45
CA THR A 14 4.53 11.00 -8.64
C THR A 14 5.73 10.54 -9.49
N TYR A 15 5.53 9.58 -10.39
CA TYR A 15 6.60 9.13 -11.28
C TYR A 15 7.02 10.21 -12.28
N CYS A 16 6.04 10.92 -12.88
CA CYS A 16 6.32 12.05 -13.76
C CYS A 16 7.07 13.17 -13.02
N ALA A 17 6.66 13.50 -11.78
CA ALA A 17 7.36 14.48 -10.97
C ALA A 17 8.81 14.06 -10.67
N PHE A 18 9.06 12.77 -10.38
CA PHE A 18 10.40 12.24 -10.22
C PHE A 18 11.26 12.40 -11.48
N ILE A 19 10.72 12.07 -12.66
CA ILE A 19 11.45 12.25 -13.94
C ILE A 19 11.80 13.73 -14.15
N ILE A 20 10.85 14.63 -13.93
CA ILE A 20 11.06 16.08 -14.10
C ILE A 20 12.15 16.58 -13.17
N LEU A 21 12.17 16.14 -11.91
CA LEU A 21 13.22 16.47 -10.95
C LEU A 21 14.57 15.85 -11.33
N ALA A 22 14.59 14.60 -11.77
CA ALA A 22 15.80 13.92 -12.22
C ALA A 22 16.47 14.63 -13.39
N LEU A 23 15.68 15.10 -14.36
CA LEU A 23 16.15 15.88 -15.50
C LEU A 23 16.59 17.29 -15.08
N SER A 24 15.78 17.98 -14.27
CA SER A 24 16.07 19.36 -13.82
C SER A 24 17.36 19.45 -12.99
N PHE A 25 17.59 18.47 -12.09
CA PHE A 25 18.76 18.45 -11.21
C PHE A 25 19.96 17.68 -11.81
N ASN A 26 19.79 17.02 -12.96
CA ASN A 26 20.83 16.23 -13.64
C ASN A 26 21.54 15.21 -12.73
N PHE A 27 20.92 14.79 -11.62
CA PHE A 27 21.54 13.87 -10.66
C PHE A 27 21.57 12.43 -11.19
N LEU A 28 20.65 12.10 -12.11
CA LEU A 28 20.61 10.83 -12.85
C LEU A 28 21.14 10.97 -14.29
N SER A 29 21.96 11.98 -14.59
CA SER A 29 22.50 12.08 -15.95
C SER A 29 23.43 10.88 -16.25
N PRO A 30 23.26 10.19 -17.40
CA PRO A 30 24.15 9.09 -17.78
C PRO A 30 25.62 9.52 -17.84
N ALA A 31 25.88 10.79 -18.14
CA ALA A 31 27.22 11.36 -18.18
C ALA A 31 27.91 11.44 -16.81
N LYS A 32 27.17 11.51 -15.69
CA LYS A 32 27.74 11.61 -14.34
C LYS A 32 27.87 10.26 -13.63
N ILE A 33 26.87 9.40 -13.78
CA ILE A 33 26.77 8.16 -13.00
C ILE A 33 26.76 6.89 -13.87
N GLY A 34 26.77 7.04 -15.19
CA GLY A 34 26.68 5.94 -16.14
C GLY A 34 25.23 5.59 -16.51
N ILE A 35 25.04 5.08 -17.74
CA ILE A 35 23.72 4.73 -18.27
C ILE A 35 23.07 3.59 -17.48
N THR A 36 23.86 2.61 -17.03
CA THR A 36 23.38 1.48 -16.22
C THR A 36 22.75 1.95 -14.91
N TRP A 37 23.41 2.85 -14.18
CA TRP A 37 22.89 3.41 -12.93
C TRP A 37 21.68 4.32 -13.14
N THR A 38 21.67 5.07 -14.24
CA THR A 38 20.51 5.88 -14.62
C THR A 38 19.27 5.01 -14.81
N ILE A 39 19.39 3.95 -15.63
CA ILE A 39 18.31 2.99 -15.88
C ILE A 39 17.89 2.28 -14.59
N PHE A 40 18.86 1.87 -13.76
CA PHE A 40 18.60 1.23 -12.47
C PHE A 40 17.69 2.10 -11.59
N TRP A 41 17.99 3.40 -11.43
CA TRP A 41 17.19 4.28 -10.57
C TRP A 41 15.77 4.50 -11.10
N TYR A 42 15.59 4.62 -12.42
CA TYR A 42 14.25 4.69 -13.01
C TYR A 42 13.43 3.42 -12.74
N ILE A 43 14.04 2.24 -12.92
CA ILE A 43 13.40 0.96 -12.62
C ILE A 43 13.10 0.81 -11.13
N ALA A 44 14.06 1.17 -10.26
CA ALA A 44 13.91 1.10 -8.82
C ALA A 44 12.73 1.94 -8.33
N VAL A 45 12.60 3.18 -8.82
CA VAL A 45 11.46 4.04 -8.47
C VAL A 45 10.15 3.49 -9.01
N ALA A 46 10.11 2.97 -10.24
CA ALA A 46 8.92 2.33 -10.78
C ALA A 46 8.48 1.13 -9.92
N LEU A 47 9.41 0.29 -9.48
CA LEU A 47 9.16 -0.84 -8.59
C LEU A 47 8.68 -0.38 -7.19
N ILE A 48 9.26 0.68 -6.63
CA ILE A 48 8.81 1.25 -5.35
C ILE A 48 7.37 1.74 -5.47
N ILE A 49 7.04 2.49 -6.53
CA ILE A 49 5.68 3.00 -6.74
C ILE A 49 4.70 1.84 -6.91
N TYR A 50 5.07 0.81 -7.67
CA TYR A 50 4.27 -0.40 -7.83
C TYR A 50 4.04 -1.11 -6.49
N TYR A 51 5.09 -1.30 -5.70
CA TYR A 51 5.02 -1.91 -4.37
C TYR A 51 4.11 -1.12 -3.42
N LEU A 52 4.23 0.21 -3.40
CA LEU A 52 3.38 1.08 -2.59
C LEU A 52 1.91 1.00 -3.00
N ARG A 53 1.64 0.95 -4.31
CA ARG A 53 0.29 0.76 -4.84
C ARG A 53 -0.28 -0.60 -4.42
N PHE A 54 0.50 -1.67 -4.55
CA PHE A 54 0.09 -3.01 -4.15
C PHE A 54 -0.24 -3.07 -2.65
N LYS A 55 0.67 -2.56 -1.80
CA LYS A 55 0.46 -2.47 -0.36
C LYS A 55 -0.81 -1.71 -0.01
N ASN A 56 -1.11 -0.63 -0.74
CA ASN A 56 -2.31 0.15 -0.52
C ASN A 56 -3.59 -0.58 -0.92
N LEU A 57 -3.56 -1.39 -1.98
CA LEU A 57 -4.70 -2.22 -2.38
C LEU A 57 -5.03 -3.26 -1.32
N VAL A 58 -4.03 -4.00 -0.81
CA VAL A 58 -4.23 -4.98 0.27
C VAL A 58 -4.75 -4.31 1.54
N PHE A 59 -4.25 -3.11 1.87
CA PHE A 59 -4.77 -2.33 3.00
C PHE A 59 -6.26 -2.01 2.84
N GLN A 60 -6.68 -1.55 1.66
CA GLN A 60 -8.08 -1.21 1.40
C GLN A 60 -8.98 -2.44 1.47
N GLU A 61 -8.49 -3.60 1.01
CA GLU A 61 -9.19 -4.87 1.12
C GLU A 61 -9.39 -5.28 2.59
N VAL A 62 -8.32 -5.26 3.39
CA VAL A 62 -8.36 -5.54 4.84
C VAL A 62 -9.35 -4.61 5.53
N MET A 63 -9.30 -3.31 5.24
CA MET A 63 -10.19 -2.30 5.82
C MET A 63 -11.66 -2.51 5.41
N TYR A 64 -11.90 -2.89 4.15
CA TYR A 64 -13.22 -3.19 3.64
C TYR A 64 -13.84 -4.39 4.36
N TYR A 65 -13.13 -5.53 4.44
CA TYR A 65 -13.64 -6.71 5.13
C TYR A 65 -13.77 -6.48 6.63
N SER A 66 -12.81 -5.80 7.25
CA SER A 66 -12.88 -5.47 8.69
C SER A 66 -14.11 -4.64 9.02
N LYS A 67 -14.41 -3.63 8.19
CA LYS A 67 -15.60 -2.80 8.36
C LYS A 67 -16.89 -3.58 8.11
N ALA A 68 -16.93 -4.42 7.09
CA ALA A 68 -18.11 -5.23 6.77
C ALA A 68 -18.38 -6.31 7.85
N LEU A 69 -17.32 -6.78 8.52
CA LEU A 69 -17.41 -7.71 9.66
C LEU A 69 -17.67 -7.01 11.00
N GLY A 70 -17.68 -5.68 11.04
CA GLY A 70 -17.87 -4.89 12.27
C GLY A 70 -16.70 -4.98 13.25
N LEU A 71 -15.48 -5.26 12.77
CA LEU A 71 -14.30 -5.46 13.61
C LEU A 71 -13.67 -4.12 14.00
N THR A 72 -13.13 -4.07 15.23
CA THR A 72 -12.40 -2.91 15.74
C THR A 72 -10.89 -3.04 15.53
N GLN A 73 -10.15 -1.96 15.74
CA GLN A 73 -8.68 -1.98 15.74
C GLN A 73 -8.12 -3.03 16.71
N THR A 74 -8.75 -3.19 17.88
CA THR A 74 -8.34 -4.16 18.90
C THR A 74 -8.54 -5.60 18.44
N ASP A 75 -9.60 -5.87 17.68
CA ASP A 75 -9.87 -7.21 17.16
C ASP A 75 -8.86 -7.59 16.08
N LEU A 76 -8.50 -6.63 15.22
CA LEU A 76 -7.43 -6.82 14.24
C LEU A 76 -6.06 -7.03 14.90
N ALA A 77 -5.77 -6.31 16.00
CA ALA A 77 -4.54 -6.50 16.75
C ALA A 77 -4.42 -7.91 17.33
N LYS A 78 -5.52 -8.50 17.81
CA LYS A 78 -5.56 -9.88 18.33
C LYS A 78 -5.34 -10.94 17.25
N MET A 79 -5.66 -10.64 15.99
CA MET A 79 -5.48 -11.57 14.87
C MET A 79 -4.04 -11.67 14.39
N LEU A 80 -3.17 -10.77 14.83
CA LEU A 80 -1.79 -10.66 14.36
C LEU A 80 -0.81 -11.30 15.35
N PRO A 81 -0.03 -12.31 14.93
CA PRO A 81 1.07 -12.82 15.74
C PRO A 81 2.21 -11.79 15.74
N ASN A 82 2.80 -11.52 16.91
CA ASN A 82 3.99 -10.68 17.09
C ASN A 82 3.82 -9.21 16.70
N LEU A 83 2.73 -8.57 17.15
CA LEU A 83 2.60 -7.13 17.04
C LEU A 83 3.67 -6.43 17.89
N LYS A 84 4.54 -5.63 17.27
CA LYS A 84 5.45 -4.77 18.05
C LYS A 84 4.62 -3.71 18.76
N GLN A 85 4.97 -3.35 20.00
CA GLN A 85 4.28 -2.31 20.78
C GLN A 85 4.20 -0.95 20.04
N SER A 86 5.14 -0.66 19.14
CA SER A 86 5.15 0.56 18.33
C SER A 86 4.34 0.48 17.03
N GLN A 87 3.83 -0.70 16.67
CA GLN A 87 3.08 -0.88 15.42
C GLN A 87 1.62 -0.47 15.60
N VAL A 88 1.23 0.56 14.86
CA VAL A 88 -0.16 1.03 14.81
C VAL A 88 -0.93 0.16 13.83
N VAL A 89 -1.85 -0.67 14.36
CA VAL A 89 -2.76 -1.51 13.57
C VAL A 89 -3.75 -0.62 12.80
N PRO A 90 -4.13 -0.98 11.57
CA PRO A 90 -5.20 -0.29 10.85
C PRO A 90 -6.49 -0.22 11.69
N ASP A 91 -7.14 0.96 11.71
CA ASP A 91 -8.42 1.16 12.42
C ASP A 91 -9.58 1.30 11.40
N PRO A 92 -10.46 0.29 11.28
CA PRO A 92 -11.61 0.28 10.36
C PRO A 92 -12.61 1.42 10.59
N SER A 93 -12.64 1.95 11.81
CA SER A 93 -13.56 3.01 12.24
C SER A 93 -13.10 4.38 11.72
N LYS A 94 -11.81 4.52 11.42
CA LYS A 94 -11.23 5.75 10.88
C LYS A 94 -11.27 5.74 9.36
N ARG A 95 -11.42 6.94 8.79
CA ARG A 95 -11.42 7.18 7.34
C ARG A 95 -9.98 7.08 6.79
N ALA A 96 -9.35 5.91 6.91
CA ALA A 96 -8.03 5.68 6.34
C ALA A 96 -8.17 5.38 4.84
N ILE A 97 -7.87 6.39 4.01
CA ILE A 97 -7.98 6.30 2.54
C ILE A 97 -6.71 5.65 1.94
N ILE A 98 -5.59 5.79 2.65
CA ILE A 98 -4.26 5.32 2.24
C ILE A 98 -3.68 4.52 3.41
N ALA A 99 -3.04 3.39 3.12
CA ALA A 99 -2.25 2.65 4.08
C ALA A 99 -1.23 3.62 4.70
N PRO A 100 -0.99 3.58 6.01
CA PRO A 100 0.15 4.30 6.56
C PRO A 100 1.40 3.65 5.96
N ILE A 101 1.96 4.32 4.95
CA ILE A 101 2.95 3.77 4.01
C ILE A 101 4.13 3.14 4.77
N PHE A 102 4.43 3.66 5.97
CA PHE A 102 5.53 3.22 6.81
C PHE A 102 5.13 2.57 8.15
N ASN A 103 3.90 2.72 8.64
CA ASN A 103 3.60 2.33 10.05
C ASN A 103 3.12 0.89 10.20
N PHE A 104 2.64 0.26 9.12
CA PHE A 104 2.16 -1.12 9.17
C PHE A 104 2.79 -1.98 8.07
N PRO A 105 3.40 -3.14 8.41
CA PRO A 105 4.10 -3.98 7.45
C PRO A 105 3.12 -4.71 6.53
N LEU A 106 3.54 -4.98 5.28
CA LEU A 106 2.75 -5.76 4.32
C LEU A 106 2.43 -7.17 4.85
N GLN A 107 3.37 -7.80 5.55
CA GLN A 107 3.17 -9.11 6.17
C GLN A 107 1.99 -9.12 7.16
N GLY A 108 1.82 -8.04 7.95
CA GLY A 108 0.67 -7.91 8.83
C GLY A 108 -0.64 -7.80 8.03
N LEU A 109 -0.64 -7.06 6.93
CA LEU A 109 -1.82 -6.95 6.06
C LEU A 109 -2.18 -8.28 5.42
N ASP A 110 -1.19 -9.06 5.02
CA ASP A 110 -1.41 -10.38 4.41
C ASP A 110 -1.96 -11.40 5.41
N ILE A 111 -1.44 -11.40 6.64
CA ILE A 111 -2.00 -12.21 7.74
C ILE A 111 -3.45 -11.81 8.05
N LEU A 112 -3.75 -10.52 8.09
CA LEU A 112 -5.13 -10.06 8.27
C LEU A 112 -6.01 -10.50 7.10
N ASN A 113 -5.56 -10.32 5.86
CA ASN A 113 -6.34 -10.65 4.68
C ASN A 113 -6.65 -12.16 4.61
N SER A 114 -5.67 -13.01 4.91
CA SER A 114 -5.85 -14.47 4.95
C SER A 114 -6.85 -14.94 6.01
N LYS A 115 -7.09 -14.16 7.08
CA LYS A 115 -8.11 -14.43 8.09
C LYS A 115 -9.47 -13.80 7.75
N LEU A 116 -9.45 -12.56 7.26
CA LEU A 116 -10.67 -11.78 7.01
C LEU A 116 -11.40 -12.24 5.74
N ALA A 117 -10.68 -12.56 4.67
CA ALA A 117 -11.28 -13.01 3.41
C ALA A 117 -12.15 -14.27 3.56
N PRO A 118 -11.71 -15.36 4.24
CA PRO A 118 -12.58 -16.51 4.47
C PRO A 118 -13.76 -16.18 5.40
N MET A 119 -13.55 -15.43 6.48
CA MET A 119 -14.65 -15.00 7.37
C MET A 119 -15.70 -14.16 6.64
N ALA A 120 -15.25 -13.28 5.73
CA ALA A 120 -16.13 -12.46 4.92
C ALA A 120 -16.93 -13.33 3.93
N LYS A 121 -16.30 -14.33 3.33
CA LYS A 121 -16.95 -15.30 2.44
C LYS A 121 -18.01 -16.13 3.17
N GLU A 122 -17.70 -16.61 4.38
CA GLU A 122 -18.65 -17.36 5.22
C GLU A 122 -19.88 -16.53 5.60
N LYS A 123 -19.71 -15.23 5.84
CA LYS A 123 -20.82 -14.30 6.12
C LYS A 123 -21.51 -13.74 4.86
N GLY A 124 -21.17 -14.23 3.67
CA GLY A 124 -21.78 -13.78 2.41
C GLY A 124 -21.45 -12.33 2.03
N ILE A 125 -20.35 -11.78 2.55
CA ILE A 125 -19.91 -10.41 2.24
C ILE A 125 -19.36 -10.39 0.80
N GLN A 126 -19.74 -9.37 0.03
CA GLN A 126 -19.28 -9.23 -1.35
C GLN A 126 -17.76 -9.05 -1.42
N PRO A 127 -17.09 -9.66 -2.42
CA PRO A 127 -15.64 -9.53 -2.57
C PRO A 127 -15.23 -8.08 -2.87
N PHE A 128 -14.04 -7.70 -2.39
CA PHE A 128 -13.46 -6.39 -2.63
C PHE A 128 -13.22 -6.15 -4.14
N ARG A 129 -13.72 -5.02 -4.67
CA ARG A 129 -13.68 -4.67 -6.12
C ARG A 129 -12.98 -3.36 -6.42
#